data_AF-A0LH55-F1
#
_entry.id   AF-A0LH55-F1
#
_cell.length_a   1.000
_cell.length_b   1.000
_cell.length_c   1.000
_cell.angle_alpha   90.00
_cell.angle_beta   90.00
_cell.angle_gamma   90.00
#
_symmetry.space_group_name_H-M   'P 1'
#
loop_
_entity.id
_entity.type
_entity.pdbx_description
1 polymer ?
#
loop_
_entity_poly.entity_id
_entity_poly.type
_entity_poly.pdbx_seq_one_letter_code
_entity_poly.pdbx_strand_id
1 'polypeptide(L)'
;MTKTERPMMKINEMMMKDLLRSASFKHRPEKRLVQTHIIVCPFCENGHPVPTDFDSIHRCNCGACYKVCGNHSLENSVGDIADELWSAEELDFVRSIPVDFCNIVIEKDFDRLLDLKHTSDFNGIERFCKYDVNLHLSLVWVKRLF
;
A
#
# COMPACT_ATOMS: atom_id res chain seq x y z
N MET A 1 83.35 -9.85 14.79
CA MET A 1 82.43 -8.90 15.44
C MET A 1 81.74 -8.09 14.36
N THR A 2 80.41 -8.12 14.37
CA THR A 2 79.48 -7.78 13.27
C THR A 2 78.96 -6.33 13.36
N LYS A 3 78.93 -5.64 12.21
CA LYS A 3 78.17 -4.40 11.86
C LYS A 3 78.69 -3.96 10.47
N THR A 4 77.97 -3.52 9.45
CA THR A 4 76.58 -3.10 9.19
C THR A 4 76.41 -3.12 7.66
N GLU A 5 75.16 -2.94 7.19
CA GLU A 5 74.74 -2.47 5.85
C GLU A 5 74.08 -3.55 4.96
N ARG A 6 72.74 -3.49 4.93
CA ARG A 6 71.92 -4.01 3.83
C ARG A 6 71.50 -2.84 2.95
N PRO A 7 71.55 -2.97 1.62
CA PRO A 7 71.03 -1.95 0.73
C PRO A 7 69.50 -2.01 0.63
N MET A 8 68.95 -0.82 0.44
CA MET A 8 67.55 -0.48 0.17
C MET A 8 67.14 -0.95 -1.23
N MET A 9 66.07 -1.75 -1.34
CA MET A 9 65.34 -1.97 -2.58
C MET A 9 63.93 -1.39 -2.46
N LYS A 10 63.65 -0.42 -3.33
CA LYS A 10 62.34 0.22 -3.55
C LYS A 10 61.37 -0.81 -4.15
N ILE A 11 60.24 -1.03 -3.49
CA ILE A 11 59.06 -1.66 -4.10
C ILE A 11 57.85 -0.78 -3.77
N ASN A 12 57.83 0.41 -4.37
CA ASN A 12 56.59 1.17 -4.57
C ASN A 12 56.20 0.95 -6.03
N GLU A 13 54.99 0.44 -6.27
CA GLU A 13 54.12 0.64 -7.45
C GLU A 13 53.29 -0.58 -7.89
N MET A 14 53.45 -1.76 -7.26
CA MET A 14 52.73 -2.98 -7.71
C MET A 14 51.60 -3.49 -6.81
N MET A 15 51.26 -2.80 -5.71
CA MET A 15 50.17 -3.19 -4.80
C MET A 15 49.02 -2.17 -4.70
N MET A 16 48.93 -1.19 -5.62
CA MET A 16 47.83 -0.22 -5.68
C MET A 16 46.98 -0.33 -6.96
N LYS A 17 47.10 -1.41 -7.74
CA LYS A 17 46.25 -1.62 -8.93
C LYS A 17 45.16 -2.67 -8.72
N ASP A 18 45.29 -3.54 -7.72
CA ASP A 18 44.28 -4.58 -7.44
C ASP A 18 43.22 -4.20 -6.40
N LEU A 19 43.37 -3.06 -5.70
CA LEU A 19 42.35 -2.52 -4.79
C LEU A 19 41.35 -1.56 -5.46
N LEU A 20 41.57 -1.19 -6.73
CA LEU A 20 40.67 -0.30 -7.48
C LEU A 20 39.76 -1.06 -8.48
N ARG A 21 39.79 -2.40 -8.50
CA ARG A 21 38.94 -3.24 -9.36
C ARG A 21 37.72 -3.83 -8.65
N SER A 22 37.26 -3.18 -7.58
CA SER A 22 36.02 -3.55 -6.88
C SER A 22 35.28 -2.33 -6.32
N ALA A 23 35.26 -1.23 -7.09
CA ALA A 23 34.46 -0.04 -6.80
C ALA A 23 33.63 0.35 -8.02
N SER A 24 32.68 -0.51 -8.38
CA SER A 24 31.49 -0.08 -9.14
C SER A 24 30.26 -0.81 -8.61
N PHE A 25 30.08 -0.78 -7.29
CA PHE A 25 28.73 -0.80 -6.77
C PHE A 25 28.17 0.59 -7.05
N LYS A 26 27.49 0.72 -8.19
CA LYS A 26 26.47 1.74 -8.35
C LYS A 26 25.61 1.60 -7.09
N HIS A 27 25.65 2.62 -6.22
CA HIS A 27 24.60 2.86 -5.24
C HIS A 27 23.32 3.06 -6.06
N ARG A 28 22.71 1.94 -6.48
CA ARG A 28 21.28 1.90 -6.69
C ARG A 28 20.73 2.40 -5.36
N PRO A 29 19.82 3.38 -5.32
CA PRO A 29 19.05 3.57 -4.12
C PRO A 29 18.46 2.20 -3.85
N GLU A 30 18.94 1.59 -2.77
CA GLU A 30 18.34 0.40 -2.20
C GLU A 30 16.93 0.89 -1.90
N LYS A 31 16.01 0.63 -2.85
CA LYS A 31 14.60 0.79 -2.60
C LYS A 31 14.42 -0.09 -1.40
N ARG A 32 14.36 0.52 -0.20
CA ARG A 32 13.82 -0.14 0.97
C ARG A 32 12.59 -0.82 0.42
N LEU A 33 12.59 -2.16 0.46
CA LEU A 33 11.39 -2.92 0.20
C LEU A 33 10.46 -2.51 1.33
N VAL A 34 9.79 -1.37 1.16
CA VAL A 34 8.60 -1.06 1.92
C VAL A 34 7.75 -2.26 1.59
N GLN A 35 7.57 -3.15 2.55
CA GLN A 35 6.49 -4.13 2.49
C GLN A 35 5.24 -3.26 2.39
N THR A 36 4.86 -2.92 1.16
CA THR A 36 3.67 -2.14 0.88
C THR A 36 2.55 -3.11 1.19
N HIS A 37 2.01 -2.99 2.39
CA HIS A 37 0.73 -3.58 2.73
C HIS A 37 -0.23 -3.14 1.64
N ILE A 38 -0.78 -4.11 0.91
CA ILE A 38 -1.73 -3.89 -0.19
C ILE A 38 -3.10 -4.37 0.25
N ILE A 39 -4.10 -3.80 -0.39
CA ILE A 39 -5.46 -4.31 -0.36
C ILE A 39 -5.67 -5.14 -1.62
N VAL A 40 -6.24 -6.33 -1.48
CA VAL A 40 -6.56 -7.19 -2.63
C VAL A 40 -8.04 -7.04 -2.98
N CYS A 41 -8.34 -6.77 -4.24
CA CYS A 41 -9.73 -6.70 -4.72
C CYS A 41 -10.37 -8.09 -4.64
N PRO A 42 -11.50 -8.27 -3.94
CA PRO A 42 -12.13 -9.59 -3.77
C PRO A 42 -12.77 -10.12 -5.06
N PHE A 43 -12.90 -9.30 -6.11
CA PHE A 43 -13.57 -9.69 -7.36
C PHE A 43 -12.61 -10.04 -8.51
N CYS A 44 -11.35 -9.64 -8.43
CA CYS A 44 -10.37 -9.84 -9.51
C CYS A 44 -8.94 -10.04 -9.02
N GLU A 45 -8.73 -10.10 -7.71
CA GLU A 45 -7.44 -10.38 -7.06
C GLU A 45 -6.33 -9.35 -7.33
N ASN A 46 -6.65 -8.22 -7.99
CA ASN A 46 -5.70 -7.13 -8.20
C ASN A 46 -5.35 -6.44 -6.88
N GLY A 47 -4.06 -6.13 -6.71
CA GLY A 47 -3.52 -5.41 -5.56
C GLY A 47 -3.66 -3.89 -5.70
N HIS A 48 -4.06 -3.23 -4.63
CA HIS A 48 -4.22 -1.79 -4.50
C HIS A 48 -3.40 -1.25 -3.34
N PRO A 49 -2.86 -0.03 -3.42
CA PRO A 49 -2.24 0.62 -2.28
C PRO A 49 -3.29 0.87 -1.18
N VAL A 50 -2.88 0.75 0.08
CA VAL A 50 -3.71 1.15 1.22
C VAL A 50 -4.00 2.65 1.15
N PRO A 51 -5.28 3.08 1.07
CA PRO A 51 -5.69 4.47 1.04
C PRO A 51 -5.13 5.27 2.21
N THR A 52 -4.75 6.52 1.98
CA THR A 52 -4.39 7.47 3.05
C THR A 52 -5.53 8.44 3.37
N ASP A 53 -6.56 8.47 2.54
CA ASP A 53 -7.77 9.26 2.75
C ASP A 53 -8.95 8.29 2.83
N PHE A 54 -9.59 8.22 3.99
CA PHE A 54 -10.71 7.32 4.24
C PHE A 54 -12.05 7.92 3.80
N ASP A 55 -12.11 9.21 3.47
CA ASP A 55 -13.33 9.81 2.92
C ASP A 55 -13.47 9.54 1.41
N SER A 56 -12.37 9.22 0.73
CA SER A 56 -12.29 8.98 -0.71
C SER A 56 -12.86 7.61 -1.13
N ILE A 57 -13.52 7.59 -2.29
CA ILE A 57 -13.92 6.36 -2.98
C ILE A 57 -12.85 6.00 -4.01
N HIS A 58 -12.43 4.74 -4.01
CA HIS A 58 -11.39 4.22 -4.90
C HIS A 58 -11.99 3.24 -5.91
N ARG A 59 -11.41 3.20 -7.11
CA ARG A 59 -11.88 2.38 -8.23
C ARG A 59 -10.87 1.29 -8.58
N CYS A 60 -11.37 0.08 -8.78
CA CYS A 60 -10.63 -1.04 -9.36
C CYS A 60 -10.89 -1.13 -10.86
N ASN A 61 -9.89 -1.57 -11.62
CA ASN A 61 -10.00 -1.75 -13.07
C ASN A 61 -11.08 -2.78 -13.48
N CYS A 62 -11.50 -3.67 -12.57
CA CYS A 62 -12.60 -4.60 -12.82
C CYS A 62 -14.00 -3.97 -12.67
N GLY A 63 -14.08 -2.65 -12.42
CA GLY A 63 -15.32 -1.91 -12.22
C GLY A 63 -15.86 -1.92 -10.79
N ALA A 64 -15.17 -2.58 -9.85
CA ALA A 64 -15.49 -2.49 -8.43
C ALA A 64 -15.02 -1.17 -7.82
N CYS A 65 -15.75 -0.67 -6.85
CA CYS A 65 -15.36 0.47 -6.03
C CYS A 65 -15.15 0.04 -4.58
N TYR A 66 -14.29 0.75 -3.86
CA TYR A 66 -14.05 0.49 -2.44
C TYR A 66 -13.80 1.76 -1.64
N LYS A 67 -14.11 1.70 -0.35
CA LYS A 67 -13.92 2.79 0.62
C LYS A 67 -13.58 2.21 1.99
N VAL A 68 -12.73 2.90 2.74
CA VAL A 68 -12.44 2.59 4.16
C VAL A 68 -13.38 3.44 5.00
N CYS A 69 -14.04 2.88 6.00
CA CYS A 69 -14.95 3.62 6.85
C CYS A 69 -15.02 3.03 8.26
N GLY A 70 -15.58 3.76 9.22
CA GLY A 70 -15.87 3.17 10.53
C GLY A 70 -16.98 2.13 10.45
N ASN A 71 -16.93 1.10 11.29
CA ASN A 71 -17.93 0.02 11.36
C ASN A 71 -19.37 0.53 11.57
N HIS A 72 -19.53 1.70 12.20
CA HIS A 72 -20.82 2.35 12.43
C HIS A 72 -21.39 3.03 11.17
N SER A 73 -20.60 3.20 10.11
CA SER A 73 -20.97 3.94 8.88
C SER A 73 -20.98 3.05 7.64
N LEU A 74 -21.15 1.73 7.82
CA LEU A 74 -21.14 0.76 6.71
C LEU A 74 -22.23 1.05 5.68
N GLU A 75 -23.46 1.26 6.12
CA GLU A 75 -24.60 1.53 5.23
C GLU A 75 -24.41 2.83 4.43
N ASN A 76 -23.98 3.90 5.10
CA ASN A 76 -23.65 5.17 4.44
C ASN A 76 -22.54 4.97 3.40
N SER A 77 -21.52 4.19 3.73
CA SER A 77 -20.39 3.97 2.81
C SER A 77 -20.78 3.14 1.59
N VAL A 78 -21.67 2.17 1.75
CA VAL A 78 -22.28 1.47 0.61
C VAL A 78 -23.09 2.45 -0.24
N GLY A 79 -23.85 3.35 0.38
CA GLY A 79 -24.59 4.41 -0.29
C GLY A 79 -23.70 5.35 -1.10
N ASP A 80 -22.63 5.88 -0.50
CA ASP A 80 -21.65 6.74 -1.16
C ASP A 80 -21.04 6.04 -2.39
N ILE A 81 -20.68 4.75 -2.25
CA ILE A 81 -20.15 3.97 -3.38
C ILE A 81 -21.22 3.74 -4.45
N ALA A 82 -22.49 3.59 -4.06
CA ALA A 82 -23.58 3.43 -5.00
C ALA A 82 -23.80 4.70 -5.82
N ASP A 83 -23.77 5.88 -5.19
CA ASP A 83 -23.86 7.16 -5.87
C ASP A 83 -22.71 7.37 -6.89
N GLU A 84 -21.56 6.72 -6.68
CA GLU A 84 -20.41 6.75 -7.60
C GLU A 84 -20.49 5.72 -8.74
N LEU A 85 -21.29 4.65 -8.57
CA LEU A 85 -21.43 3.53 -9.51
C LEU A 85 -22.63 3.67 -10.45
N TRP A 86 -23.67 4.41 -10.04
CA TRP A 86 -24.92 4.55 -10.77
C TRP A 86 -25.33 6.02 -10.86
N SER A 87 -25.99 6.39 -11.95
CA SER A 87 -26.69 7.68 -12.01
C SER A 87 -27.90 7.70 -11.06
N ALA A 88 -28.42 8.88 -10.75
CA ALA A 88 -29.64 9.00 -9.94
C ALA A 88 -30.83 8.22 -10.53
N GLU A 89 -30.98 8.26 -11.87
CA GLU A 89 -32.03 7.53 -12.59
C GLU A 89 -31.85 6.00 -12.48
N GLU A 90 -30.61 5.52 -12.60
CA GLU A 90 -30.29 4.10 -12.42
C GLU A 90 -30.52 3.65 -10.97
N LEU A 91 -30.19 4.49 -9.98
CA LEU A 91 -30.43 4.19 -8.56
C LEU A 91 -31.92 4.08 -8.23
N ASP A 92 -32.75 4.98 -8.77
CA ASP A 92 -34.20 4.92 -8.59
C ASP A 92 -34.78 3.63 -9.18
N PHE A 93 -34.26 3.20 -10.33
CA PHE A 93 -34.61 1.92 -10.92
C PHE A 93 -34.17 0.73 -10.06
N VAL A 94 -32.91 0.71 -9.62
CA VAL A 94 -32.33 -0.34 -8.76
C VAL A 94 -33.13 -0.48 -7.46
N ARG A 95 -33.54 0.64 -6.84
CA ARG A 95 -34.36 0.66 -5.62
C ARG A 95 -35.79 0.15 -5.84
N SER A 96 -36.28 0.17 -7.06
CA SER A 96 -37.68 -0.19 -7.39
C SER A 96 -37.90 -1.68 -7.70
N ILE A 97 -36.83 -2.47 -7.86
CA ILE A 97 -36.90 -3.86 -8.31
C ILE A 97 -36.29 -4.82 -7.27
N PRO A 98 -36.96 -5.94 -6.93
CA PRO A 98 -36.44 -6.93 -5.98
C PRO A 98 -35.50 -7.93 -6.69
N VAL A 99 -34.38 -7.44 -7.22
CA VAL A 99 -33.34 -8.26 -7.87
C VAL A 99 -31.98 -7.86 -7.32
N ASP A 100 -31.04 -8.79 -7.26
CA ASP A 100 -29.66 -8.49 -6.88
C ASP A 100 -28.98 -7.67 -8.00
N PHE A 101 -28.53 -6.45 -7.67
CA PHE A 101 -27.86 -5.54 -8.63
C PHE A 101 -26.35 -5.42 -8.41
N CYS A 102 -25.87 -5.79 -7.22
CA CYS A 102 -24.47 -5.66 -6.87
C CYS A 102 -24.01 -6.70 -5.85
N ASN A 103 -22.71 -6.97 -5.87
CA ASN A 103 -22.04 -7.70 -4.81
C ASN A 103 -21.38 -6.72 -3.85
N ILE A 104 -21.55 -6.97 -2.55
CA ILE A 104 -20.92 -6.21 -1.47
C ILE A 104 -20.02 -7.15 -0.66
N VAL A 105 -18.77 -6.73 -0.43
CA VAL A 105 -17.85 -7.44 0.46
C VAL A 105 -17.37 -6.47 1.53
N ILE A 106 -17.45 -6.86 2.80
CA ILE A 106 -17.06 -6.04 3.94
C ILE A 106 -16.00 -6.77 4.75
N GLU A 107 -14.81 -6.18 4.85
CA GLU A 107 -13.75 -6.62 5.75
C GLU A 107 -13.81 -5.77 7.02
N LYS A 108 -14.25 -6.34 8.15
CA LYS A 108 -14.56 -5.59 9.38
C LYS A 108 -13.38 -5.29 10.29
N ASP A 109 -12.23 -5.92 10.02
CA ASP A 109 -11.02 -5.85 10.84
C ASP A 109 -9.89 -5.13 10.07
N PHE A 110 -10.23 -4.07 9.34
CA PHE A 110 -9.25 -3.35 8.52
C PHE A 110 -8.15 -2.69 9.35
N ASP A 111 -8.44 -2.36 10.62
CA ASP A 111 -7.46 -1.84 11.58
C ASP A 111 -6.23 -2.74 11.71
N ARG A 112 -6.40 -4.06 11.61
CA ARG A 112 -5.29 -5.01 11.70
C ARG A 112 -4.26 -4.78 10.59
N LEU A 113 -4.71 -4.38 9.39
CA LEU A 113 -3.81 -4.02 8.30
C LEU A 113 -3.04 -2.72 8.60
N LEU A 114 -3.71 -1.77 9.27
CA LEU A 114 -3.08 -0.51 9.69
C LEU A 114 -2.06 -0.74 10.80
N ASP A 115 -2.34 -1.60 11.78
CA ASP A 115 -1.40 -1.99 12.83
C ASP A 115 -0.14 -2.65 12.25
N LEU A 116 -0.29 -3.52 11.25
CA LEU A 116 0.84 -4.13 10.55
C LEU A 116 1.66 -3.08 9.80
N LYS A 117 1.00 -2.11 9.16
CA LYS A 117 1.68 -0.98 8.52
C LYS A 117 2.38 -0.08 9.54
N HIS A 118 1.80 0.12 10.73
CA HIS A 118 2.36 0.91 11.83
C HIS A 118 3.68 0.34 12.33
N THR A 119 3.72 -0.96 12.62
CA THR A 119 4.95 -1.64 13.08
C THR A 119 6.08 -1.55 12.06
N SER A 120 5.75 -1.32 10.78
CA SER A 120 6.70 -1.21 9.67
C SER A 120 7.13 0.23 9.35
N ASP A 121 6.32 1.25 9.64
CA ASP A 121 6.61 2.67 9.38
C ASP A 121 5.89 3.60 10.39
N PHE A 122 6.58 3.94 11.47
CA PHE A 122 6.06 4.80 12.56
C PHE A 122 5.60 6.20 12.11
N ASN A 123 6.16 6.74 11.01
CA ASN A 123 5.77 8.05 10.47
C ASN A 123 4.64 7.97 9.44
N GLY A 124 4.18 6.77 9.09
CA GLY A 124 3.16 6.55 8.08
C GLY A 124 1.75 6.94 8.54
N ILE A 125 1.49 6.98 9.85
CA ILE A 125 0.15 7.17 10.39
C ILE A 125 -0.32 8.62 10.35
N GLU A 126 0.57 9.59 10.57
CA GLU A 126 0.22 11.03 10.52
C GLU A 126 -0.34 11.46 9.14
N ARG A 127 -0.20 10.61 8.12
CA ARG A 127 -0.73 10.82 6.77
C ARG A 127 -2.16 10.30 6.55
N PHE A 128 -2.73 9.53 7.49
CA PHE A 128 -4.14 9.18 7.43
C PHE A 128 -4.94 10.36 7.96
N CYS A 129 -5.37 11.22 7.05
CA CYS A 129 -6.22 12.35 7.39
C CYS A 129 -7.46 11.81 8.12
N LYS A 130 -7.61 12.17 9.41
CA LYS A 130 -8.79 11.88 10.27
C LYS A 130 -8.91 10.45 10.83
N TYR A 131 -7.82 9.68 10.93
CA TYR A 131 -7.87 8.41 11.66
C TYR A 131 -8.06 8.65 13.17
N ASP A 132 -9.21 8.26 13.70
CA ASP A 132 -9.43 8.10 15.15
C ASP A 132 -9.12 6.66 15.52
N VAL A 133 -8.07 6.49 16.33
CA VAL A 133 -7.59 5.18 16.82
C VAL A 133 -8.64 4.40 17.62
N ASN A 134 -9.71 5.05 18.07
CA ASN A 134 -10.80 4.41 18.81
C ASN A 134 -11.93 3.92 17.88
N LEU A 135 -11.88 4.24 16.59
CA LEU A 135 -12.85 3.78 15.62
C LEU A 135 -12.38 2.47 14.99
N HIS A 136 -13.22 1.43 15.12
CA HIS A 136 -13.03 0.21 14.37
C HIS A 136 -13.33 0.46 12.89
N LEU A 137 -12.35 0.21 12.03
CA LEU A 137 -12.43 0.43 10.59
C LEU A 137 -12.80 -0.85 9.84
N SER A 138 -13.67 -0.64 8.85
CA SER A 138 -14.02 -1.59 7.81
C SER A 138 -13.51 -1.12 6.46
N LEU A 139 -13.29 -2.08 5.57
CA LEU A 139 -13.11 -1.86 4.15
C LEU A 139 -14.32 -2.43 3.41
N VAL A 140 -15.05 -1.57 2.70
CA VAL A 140 -16.24 -1.91 1.94
C VAL A 140 -15.91 -1.94 0.46
N TRP A 141 -16.33 -3.01 -0.22
CA TRP A 141 -16.25 -3.19 -1.66
C TRP A 141 -17.65 -3.32 -2.24
N VAL A 142 -17.91 -2.67 -3.37
CA VAL A 142 -19.15 -2.82 -4.13
C VAL A 142 -18.82 -3.01 -5.62
N LYS A 143 -19.49 -3.96 -6.26
CA LYS A 143 -19.36 -4.19 -7.71
C LYS A 143 -20.73 -4.45 -8.34
N ARG A 144 -21.03 -3.76 -9.44
CA ARG A 144 -22.19 -4.03 -10.31
C ARG A 144 -22.14 -5.49 -10.82
N LEU A 145 -23.30 -6.14 -10.92
CA LEU A 145 -23.41 -7.48 -11.49
C LEU A 145 -23.45 -7.49 -13.03
N PHE A 146 -23.74 -6.34 -13.67
CA PHE A 146 -23.97 -6.18 -15.10
C PHE A 146 -23.30 -4.93 -15.64
#